data_AF-A0AB35K7D7-F1
#
_entry.id   AF-A0AB35K7D7-F1
#
_cell.length_a   1.000
_cell.length_b   1.000
_cell.length_c   1.000
_cell.angle_alpha   90.00
_cell.angle_beta   90.00
_cell.angle_gamma   90.00
#
_symmetry.space_group_name_H-M   'P 1'
#
loop_
_entity.id
_entity.type
_entity.pdbx_description
1 polymer ?
#
loop_
_entity_poly.entity_id
_entity_poly.type
_entity_poly.pdbx_seq_one_letter_code
_entity_poly.pdbx_strand_id
1 'polypeptide(L)' 'MKIYLNGQITPTDCKNLLELIQCLALENKRYAIEFNSRIIPKSKLECTNISEFDRIEIIHAVGGG' A
#
# COMPACT_ATOMS: atom_id res chain seq x y z
N MET A 1 -8.33 -5.09 10.86
CA MET A 1 -9.33 -5.05 9.77
C MET A 1 -8.91 -5.93 8.61
N LYS A 2 -9.78 -6.23 7.63
CA LYS A 2 -9.41 -6.95 6.40
C LYS A 2 -9.33 -5.99 5.22
N ILE A 3 -8.28 -6.08 4.41
CA ILE A 3 -8.09 -5.29 3.18
C ILE A 3 -7.86 -6.21 1.99
N TYR A 4 -7.98 -5.67 0.77
CA TYR A 4 -7.44 -6.32 -0.42
C TYR A 4 -6.04 -5.78 -0.69
N LEU A 5 -5.02 -6.63 -0.52
CA LEU A 5 -3.63 -6.31 -0.82
C LEU A 5 -3.18 -7.13 -2.03
N ASN A 6 -2.83 -6.47 -3.14
CA ASN A 6 -2.46 -7.14 -4.40
C ASN A 6 -3.50 -8.20 -4.83
N GLY A 7 -4.78 -7.85 -4.76
CA GLY A 7 -5.90 -8.74 -5.03
C GLY A 7 -6.20 -9.82 -3.97
N GLN A 8 -5.43 -9.96 -2.88
CA GLN A 8 -5.65 -10.96 -1.85
C GLN A 8 -6.21 -10.36 -0.55
N ILE A 9 -7.21 -11.01 0.05
CA ILE A 9 -7.74 -10.60 1.36
C ILE A 9 -6.68 -10.83 2.43
N THR A 10 -6.23 -9.74 3.04
CA THR A 10 -5.16 -9.73 4.04
C THR A 10 -5.66 -9.05 5.33
N PRO A 11 -5.57 -9.70 6.50
CA PRO A 11 -5.81 -9.04 7.77
C PRO A 11 -4.65 -8.10 8.10
N THR A 12 -4.95 -6.91 8.61
CA THR A 12 -3.97 -5.93 9.05
C THR A 12 -4.51 -5.07 10.19
N ASP A 13 -3.62 -4.65 11.08
CA ASP A 13 -3.91 -3.67 12.13
C ASP A 13 -3.31 -2.28 11.82
N CYS A 14 -2.68 -2.12 10.65
CA CYS A 14 -2.14 -0.84 10.18
C CYS A 14 -3.27 0.18 9.96
N LYS A 15 -3.06 1.41 10.44
CA LYS A 15 -4.03 2.50 10.37
C LYS A 15 -3.94 3.33 9.09
N ASN A 16 -2.75 3.39 8.49
CA ASN A 16 -2.48 4.15 7.28
C ASN A 16 -1.51 3.40 6.36
N LEU A 17 -1.34 3.92 5.14
CA LEU A 17 -0.46 3.30 4.15
C LEU A 17 1.02 3.32 4.55
N LEU A 18 1.48 4.28 5.36
CA LEU A 18 2.87 4.31 5.82
C LEU A 18 3.18 3.12 6.73
N GLU A 19 2.33 2.90 7.74
CA GLU A 19 2.45 1.76 8.66
C GLU A 19 2.39 0.43 7.88
N LEU A 20 1.52 0.31 6.88
CA LEU A 20 1.44 -0.89 6.05
C LEU A 20 2.74 -1.16 5.30
N ILE A 21 3.34 -0.14 4.69
CA ILE A 21 4.62 -0.27 3.97
C ILE A 21 5.78 -0.61 4.90
N GLN A 22 5.78 -0.08 6.12
CA GLN A 22 6.73 -0.44 7.17
C GLN A 22 6.58 -1.91 7.57
N CYS A 23 5.35 -2.36 7.83
CA CYS A 23 5.07 -3.77 8.15
C CYS A 23 5.48 -4.73 7.03
N LEU A 24 5.37 -4.31 5.76
CA LEU A 24 5.79 -5.09 4.61
C LEU A 24 7.29 -4.97 4.30
N ALA A 25 8.05 -4.19 5.07
CA ALA A 25 9.48 -3.93 4.88
C ALA A 25 9.81 -3.41 3.47
N LEU A 26 9.01 -2.46 2.97
CA LEU A 26 9.12 -1.92 1.61
C LEU A 26 9.72 -0.51 1.52
N GLU A 27 10.00 0.18 2.64
CA GLU A 27 10.43 1.59 2.66
C GLU A 27 11.62 1.91 1.73
N ASN A 28 12.60 1.00 1.66
CA ASN A 28 13.81 1.14 0.84
C ASN A 28 13.69 0.54 -0.57
N LYS A 29 12.49 0.12 -0.98
CA LYS A 29 12.24 -0.45 -2.31
C LYS A 29 11.67 0.58 -3.27
N ARG A 30 11.85 0.31 -4.57
CA ARG A 30 11.24 1.10 -5.64
C ARG A 30 9.85 0.55 -5.94
N TYR A 31 8.84 1.27 -5.48
CA TYR A 31 7.43 0.91 -5.64
C TYR A 31 6.57 2.15 -5.88
N ALA A 32 5.38 1.93 -6.43
CA ALA A 32 4.24 2.83 -6.41
C ALA A 32 3.08 2.14 -5.69
N ILE A 33 2.18 2.93 -5.09
CA ILE A 33 0.97 2.41 -4.44
C ILE A 33 -0.23 2.97 -5.16
N GLU A 34 -1.12 2.08 -5.56
CA GLU A 34 -2.49 2.42 -5.93
C GLU A 34 -3.41 2.08 -4.75
N PHE A 35 -4.21 3.06 -4.32
CA PHE A 35 -5.19 2.92 -3.26
C PHE A 35 -6.57 3.25 -3.83
N ASN A 36 -7.46 2.26 -3.86
CA ASN A 36 -8.81 2.38 -4.43
C ASN A 36 -8.80 3.04 -5.83
N SER A 37 -7.96 2.52 -6.72
CA SER A 37 -7.77 3.03 -8.09
C SER A 37 -7.19 4.44 -8.20
N ARG A 38 -6.46 4.90 -7.18
CA ARG A 38 -5.74 6.18 -7.17
C ARG A 38 -4.29 5.99 -6.77
N ILE A 39 -3.36 6.50 -7.57
CA ILE A 39 -1.94 6.49 -7.22
C ILE A 39 -1.68 7.45 -6.06
N ILE A 40 -1.09 6.95 -4.98
CA ILE A 40 -0.77 7.72 -3.78
C ILE A 40 0.72 8.10 -3.78
N PRO A 41 1.06 9.41 -3.79
CA PRO A 41 2.44 9.86 -3.61
C PRO A 41 3.02 9.39 -2.28
N LYS A 42 4.33 9.08 -2.25
CA LYS A 42 5.02 8.66 -1.01
C LYS A 42 4.85 9.67 0.15
N SER A 43 4.77 10.97 -0.15
CA SER A 43 4.55 12.02 0.85
C SER A 43 3.16 12.01 1.49
N LYS A 44 2.19 11.28 0.93
CA LYS A 44 0.81 11.20 1.45
C LYS A 44 0.52 9.90 2.19
N LEU A 45 1.50 8.98 2.31
CA LEU A 45 1.24 7.66 2.90
C LEU A 45 0.82 7.75 4.37
N GLU A 46 1.45 8.63 5.14
CA GLU A 46 1.12 8.84 6.56
C GLU A 46 -0.32 9.36 6.75
N CYS A 47 -0.76 10.26 5.85
CA CYS A 47 -2.09 10.87 5.92
C CYS A 47 -3.20 10.04 5.24
N THR A 48 -2.85 8.91 4.61
CA THR A 48 -3.83 8.05 3.90
C THR A 48 -4.25 6.90 4.79
N ASN A 49 -5.36 7.08 5.49
CA ASN A 49 -5.91 6.06 6.39
C ASN A 49 -6.47 4.87 5.62
N ILE A 50 -6.34 3.68 6.20
CA ILE A 50 -6.87 2.42 5.69
C ILE A 50 -8.17 2.10 6.43
N SER A 51 -9.18 1.65 5.70
CA SER A 51 -10.45 1.16 6.18
C SER A 51 -10.69 -0.28 5.73
N GLU A 52 -11.71 -0.91 6.33
CA GLU A 52 -12.07 -2.28 5.98
C GLU A 52 -12.47 -2.38 4.49
N PHE A 53 -11.97 -3.42 3.83
CA PHE A 53 -12.15 -3.74 2.41
C PHE A 53 -11.55 -2.74 1.41
N ASP A 54 -10.70 -1.81 1.86
CA ASP A 54 -9.92 -0.99 0.94
C ASP A 54 -9.01 -1.85 0.05
N ARG A 55 -8.80 -1.38 -1.18
CA ARG A 55 -7.96 -2.04 -2.19
C ARG A 55 -6.64 -1.32 -2.32
N ILE A 56 -5.56 -2.04 -2.08
CA ILE A 56 -4.19 -1.55 -2.10
C ILE A 56 -3.39 -2.43 -3.05
N GLU A 57 -2.85 -1.82 -4.10
CA GLU A 57 -1.95 -2.50 -5.04
C GLU A 57 -0.55 -1.89 -4.93
N ILE A 58 0.44 -2.75 -4.72
CA ILE A 58 1.85 -2.40 -4.62
C ILE A 58 2.50 -2.76 -5.96
N ILE A 59 2.73 -1.73 -6.75
CA ILE A 59 3.30 -1.85 -8.09
C ILE A 59 4.81 -1.69 -7.97
N HIS A 60 5.55 -2.77 -8.26
CA HIS A 60 7.00 -2.70 -8.33
C HIS A 60 7.43 -2.20 -9.71
N ALA A 61 8.45 -1.34 -9.75
CA ALA A 61 9.06 -0.98 -11.02
C ALA A 61 9.73 -2.22 -11.61
N VAL A 62 9.21 -2.74 -12.72
CA VAL A 62 9.95 -3.68 -13.56
C VAL A 62 11.09 -2.89 -14.21
N GLY A 63 12.33 -3.26 -13.92
CA GLY A 63 13.50 -2.62 -14.52
C GLY A 63 13.49 -2.84 -16.03
N GLY A 64 13.18 -1.79 -16.79
CA GLY A 64 13.36 -1.76 -18.23
C GLY A 64 14.75 -1.21 -18.55
N GLY A 65 15.57 -2.02 -19.20
CA GLY A 65 16.60 -1.54 -20.11
C GLY A 65 15.99 -1.23 -21.47
#